data_AF-A0ABD5K5W7-F1
#
_entry.id   AF-A0ABD5K5W7-F1
#
_cell.length_a   1.000
_cell.length_b   1.000
_cell.length_c   1.000
_cell.angle_alpha   90.00
_cell.angle_beta   90.00
_cell.angle_gamma   90.00
#
_symmetry.space_group_name_H-M   'P 1'
#
loop_
_entity.id
_entity.type
_entity.pdbx_description
1 polymer ?
#
loop_
_entity_poly.entity_id
_entity_poly.type
_entity_poly.pdbx_seq_one_letter_code
_entity_poly.pdbx_strand_id
1 'polypeptide(L)'
;MIYWWFDHMNPMFAVLVLCPIIAVVLGVCSFFAKWFRLWVALIISFMLPLLYIASDLSTWGSNIGAWFTYGAGYILLTWIAHRLLRAIVGYKT
;
A
#
# COMPACT_ATOMS: atom_id res chain seq x y z
N MET A 1 3.35 8.56 -14.13
CA MET A 1 4.27 8.21 -15.24
C MET A 1 5.13 6.97 -14.97
N ILE A 2 4.71 6.01 -14.11
CA ILE A 2 5.34 4.68 -13.98
C ILE A 2 4.71 3.65 -14.94
N TYR A 3 3.46 3.87 -15.37
CA TYR A 3 2.75 2.99 -16.30
C TYR A 3 3.31 2.95 -17.72
N TRP A 4 4.01 4.00 -18.17
CA TRP A 4 4.63 4.02 -19.50
C TRP A 4 5.87 3.13 -19.62
N TRP A 5 6.39 2.59 -18.50
CA TRP A 5 7.50 1.64 -18.52
C TRP A 5 7.04 0.17 -18.57
N PHE A 6 5.75 -0.07 -18.36
CA PHE A 6 5.14 -1.39 -18.48
C PHE A 6 3.88 -1.28 -19.34
N ASP A 7 4.05 -1.06 -20.64
CA ASP A 7 2.96 -0.94 -21.62
C ASP A 7 1.96 -2.12 -21.62
N HIS A 8 2.24 -3.23 -20.91
CA HIS A 8 1.41 -4.44 -20.82
C HIS A 8 1.07 -4.86 -19.38
N MET A 9 1.38 -4.08 -18.34
CA MET A 9 1.00 -4.48 -16.97
C MET A 9 -0.50 -4.37 -16.78
N ASN A 10 -1.14 -5.51 -16.52
CA ASN A 10 -2.56 -5.55 -16.20
C ASN A 10 -2.83 -4.70 -14.94
N PRO A 11 -3.69 -3.68 -15.00
CA PRO A 11 -3.99 -2.82 -13.85
C PRO A 11 -4.52 -3.62 -12.65
N MET A 12 -5.20 -4.75 -12.88
CA MET A 12 -5.62 -5.67 -11.81
C MET A 12 -4.43 -6.34 -11.12
N PHE A 13 -3.37 -6.69 -11.85
CA PHE A 13 -2.16 -7.25 -11.25
C PHE A 13 -1.47 -6.21 -10.36
N ALA A 14 -1.45 -4.96 -10.80
CA ALA A 14 -0.86 -3.87 -10.04
C ALA A 14 -1.60 -3.63 -8.70
N VAL A 15 -2.93 -3.56 -8.75
CA VAL A 15 -3.79 -3.36 -7.57
C VAL A 15 -3.82 -4.61 -6.67
N LEU A 16 -3.98 -5.82 -7.22
CA LEU A 16 -4.21 -7.03 -6.40
C LEU A 16 -2.93 -7.73 -5.95
N VAL A 17 -1.78 -7.45 -6.56
CA VAL A 17 -0.50 -8.12 -6.25
C VAL A 17 0.56 -7.11 -5.84
N LEU A 18 0.86 -6.14 -6.71
CA LEU A 18 1.98 -5.22 -6.48
C LEU A 18 1.72 -4.29 -5.27
N CYS A 19 0.55 -3.64 -5.22
CA CYS A 19 0.17 -2.75 -4.11
C CYS A 19 0.18 -3.46 -2.74
N PRO A 20 -0.43 -4.64 -2.56
CA PRO A 20 -0.37 -5.41 -1.32
C PRO A 20 1.07 -5.72 -0.88
N ILE A 21 1.93 -6.13 -1.83
CA ILE A 21 3.34 -6.41 -1.54
C ILE A 21 4.03 -5.14 -1.03
N ILE A 22 3.84 -4.01 -1.71
CA ILE A 22 4.41 -2.72 -1.27
C ILE A 22 3.86 -2.33 0.10
N ALA A 23 2.57 -2.49 0.35
CA ALA A 23 1.93 -2.18 1.63
C ALA A 23 2.53 -3.00 2.78
N VAL A 24 2.80 -4.30 2.56
CA VAL A 24 3.49 -5.16 3.52
C VAL A 24 4.92 -4.67 3.75
N VAL A 25 5.68 -4.41 2.69
CA VAL A 25 7.06 -3.90 2.77
C VAL A 25 7.12 -2.59 3.55
N LEU A 26 6.16 -1.68 3.34
CA LEU A 26 6.06 -0.44 4.10
C LEU A 26 5.87 -0.68 5.61
N GLY A 27 5.09 -1.68 5.98
CA GLY A 27 4.89 -2.07 7.39
C GLY A 27 6.14 -2.71 8.01
N VAL A 28 6.90 -3.47 7.21
CA VAL A 28 8.21 -4.00 7.61
C VAL A 28 9.23 -2.87 7.78
N CYS A 29 9.34 -1.98 6.80
CA CYS A 29 10.23 -0.83 6.84
C CYS A 29 9.92 0.09 8.02
N SER A 30 8.64 0.32 8.35
CA SER A 30 8.26 1.16 9.49
C SER A 30 8.59 0.55 10.84
N PHE A 31 8.85 -0.76 10.89
CA PHE A 31 9.34 -1.42 12.09
C PHE A 31 10.85 -1.23 12.27
N PHE A 32 11.64 -1.42 11.20
CA PHE A 32 13.10 -1.32 11.28
C PHE A 32 13.64 0.11 11.25
N ALA A 33 13.06 0.97 10.43
CA ALA A 33 13.51 2.35 10.27
C ALA A 33 12.79 3.28 11.25
N LYS A 34 13.46 3.66 12.35
CA LYS A 34 12.89 4.55 13.38
C LYS A 34 12.49 5.94 12.86
N TRP A 35 13.08 6.43 11.76
CA TRP A 35 12.62 7.67 11.12
C TRP A 35 11.26 7.46 10.46
N PHE A 36 11.02 6.28 9.89
CA PHE A 36 9.84 5.98 9.10
C PHE A 36 8.70 5.47 9.99
N ARG A 37 7.99 6.42 10.61
CA ARG A 37 6.90 6.12 11.55
C ARG A 37 5.76 5.36 10.87
N LEU A 38 5.09 4.48 11.62
CA LEU A 38 3.94 3.70 11.14
C LEU A 38 2.86 4.56 10.48
N TRP A 39 2.50 5.71 11.08
CA TRP A 39 1.50 6.61 10.50
C TRP A 39 1.85 7.07 9.07
N VAL A 40 3.13 7.29 8.78
CA VAL A 40 3.60 7.65 7.43
C VAL A 40 3.43 6.46 6.48
N ALA A 41 3.77 5.25 6.92
CA ALA A 41 3.57 4.03 6.14
C ALA A 41 2.08 3.77 5.82
N LEU A 42 1.18 4.03 6.78
CA LEU A 42 -0.27 3.88 6.58
C LEU A 42 -0.80 4.91 5.58
N ILE A 43 -0.38 6.18 5.67
CA ILE A 43 -0.78 7.22 4.71
C ILE A 43 -0.30 6.86 3.30
N ILE A 44 0.95 6.45 3.14
CA ILE A 44 1.48 6.03 1.84
C ILE A 44 0.71 4.82 1.31
N SER A 45 0.39 3.85 2.17
CA SER A 45 -0.35 2.66 1.76
C SER A 45 -1.79 2.97 1.37
N PHE A 46 -2.42 3.95 2.01
CA PHE A 46 -3.73 4.46 1.61
C PHE A 46 -3.71 5.19 0.25
N MET A 47 -2.59 5.81 -0.08
CA MET A 47 -2.38 6.54 -1.34
C MET A 47 -1.96 5.62 -2.50
N LEU A 48 -1.46 4.42 -2.24
CA LEU A 48 -1.04 3.45 -3.27
C LEU A 48 -2.07 3.22 -4.40
N PRO A 49 -3.38 3.01 -4.12
CA PRO A 49 -4.36 2.79 -5.18
C PRO A 49 -4.54 4.02 -6.09
N LEU A 50 -4.21 5.24 -5.62
CA LEU A 50 -4.30 6.45 -6.44
C LEU A 50 -3.29 6.46 -7.56
N LEU A 51 -2.14 5.79 -7.43
CA LEU A 51 -1.18 5.65 -8.53
C LEU A 51 -1.79 4.97 -9.76
N TYR A 52 -2.86 4.21 -9.54
CA TYR A 52 -3.56 3.39 -10.53
C TYR A 52 -4.93 3.93 -10.90
N ILE A 53 -5.65 4.54 -9.97
CA ILE A 53 -6.94 5.18 -10.24
C ILE A 53 -6.75 6.57 -10.88
N ALA A 54 -5.69 7.29 -10.53
CA ALA A 54 -5.42 8.62 -11.10
C ALA A 54 -4.78 8.59 -12.49
N SER A 55 -4.50 7.40 -13.06
CA SER A 55 -4.05 7.32 -14.45
C SER A 55 -5.14 7.70 -15.45
N ASP A 56 -6.41 7.59 -15.06
CA ASP A 56 -7.57 7.98 -15.86
C ASP A 56 -8.43 9.00 -15.10
N LEU A 57 -8.09 10.29 -15.26
CA LEU A 57 -8.77 11.42 -14.60
C LEU A 57 -10.28 11.46 -14.88
N SER A 58 -10.70 10.91 -16.03
CA SER A 58 -12.10 10.80 -16.45
C SER A 58 -12.91 9.83 -15.57
N THR A 59 -12.25 8.91 -14.87
CA THR A 59 -12.88 7.85 -14.04
C THR A 59 -12.72 8.08 -12.54
N TRP A 60 -12.14 9.22 -12.14
CA TRP A 60 -11.82 9.52 -10.74
C TRP A 60 -13.05 9.50 -9.83
N GLY A 61 -14.16 10.07 -10.30
CA GLY A 61 -15.42 10.13 -9.54
C GLY A 61 -16.09 8.77 -9.35
N SER A 62 -15.99 7.87 -10.34
CA SER A 62 -16.56 6.51 -10.24
C SER A 62 -15.68 5.56 -9.45
N ASN A 63 -14.37 5.81 -9.40
CA ASN A 63 -13.39 4.95 -8.74
C ASN A 63 -13.02 5.40 -7.31
N ILE A 64 -13.62 6.46 -6.77
CA ILE A 64 -13.36 6.93 -5.40
C ILE A 64 -13.70 5.87 -4.34
N GLY A 65 -14.77 5.09 -4.59
CA GLY A 65 -15.13 3.96 -3.74
C GLY A 65 -14.07 2.86 -3.76
N ALA A 66 -13.58 2.52 -4.95
CA ALA A 66 -12.50 1.54 -5.11
C ALA A 66 -11.22 2.00 -4.41
N TRP A 67 -10.86 3.28 -4.52
CA TRP A 67 -9.73 3.85 -3.79
C TRP A 67 -9.88 3.64 -2.28
N PHE A 68 -11.03 3.96 -1.71
CA PHE A 68 -11.26 3.81 -0.27
C PHE A 68 -11.20 2.34 0.16
N THR A 69 -11.83 1.43 -0.59
CA THR A 69 -11.84 -0.01 -0.29
C THR A 69 -10.45 -0.62 -0.36
N TYR A 70 -9.72 -0.40 -1.45
CA TYR A 70 -8.36 -0.94 -1.62
C TYR A 70 -7.37 -0.26 -0.67
N GLY A 71 -7.47 1.06 -0.51
CA GLY A 71 -6.64 1.83 0.41
C GLY A 71 -6.81 1.37 1.86
N ALA A 72 -8.04 1.14 2.32
CA ALA A 72 -8.30 0.58 3.65
C ALA A 72 -7.71 -0.84 3.79
N GLY A 73 -7.81 -1.67 2.75
CA GLY A 73 -7.18 -2.98 2.71
C GLY A 73 -5.65 -2.90 2.86
N TYR A 74 -5.02 -1.95 2.18
CA TYR A 74 -3.57 -1.77 2.25
C TYR A 74 -3.11 -1.22 3.60
N ILE A 75 -3.84 -0.26 4.19
CA ILE A 75 -3.63 0.18 5.58
C ILE A 75 -3.63 -1.02 6.52
N LEU A 76 -4.62 -1.91 6.39
CA LEU A 76 -4.74 -3.08 7.24
C LEU A 76 -3.54 -4.01 7.08
N LEU A 77 -3.11 -4.29 5.85
CA LEU A 77 -1.92 -5.11 5.58
C LEU A 77 -0.65 -4.51 6.18
N THR A 78 -0.41 -3.22 5.99
CA THR A 78 0.75 -2.51 6.56
C THR A 78 0.75 -2.58 8.08
N TRP A 79 -0.41 -2.35 8.71
CA TRP A 79 -0.55 -2.41 10.15
C TRP A 79 -0.35 -3.82 10.70
N ILE A 80 -0.94 -4.84 10.06
CA ILE A 80 -0.75 -6.25 10.42
C ILE A 80 0.73 -6.62 10.31
N ALA A 81 1.40 -6.29 9.21
CA ALA A 81 2.82 -6.59 9.00
C ALA A 81 3.69 -5.98 10.11
N HIS A 82 3.47 -4.71 10.43
CA HIS A 82 4.17 -4.03 11.52
C HIS A 82 3.89 -4.67 12.89
N ARG A 83 2.64 -4.99 13.19
CA ARG A 83 2.22 -5.56 14.47
C ARG A 83 2.74 -6.99 14.66
N LEU A 84 2.72 -7.81 13.60
CA LEU A 84 3.28 -9.16 13.61
C LEU A 84 4.77 -9.13 13.91
N LEU A 85 5.53 -8.24 13.25
CA LEU A 85 6.95 -8.07 13.54
C LEU A 85 7.21 -7.65 14.99
N ARG A 86 6.42 -6.70 15.49
CA ARG A 86 6.51 -6.27 16.89
C ARG A 86 6.20 -7.41 17.87
N ALA A 87 5.22 -8.26 17.56
CA ALA A 87 4.89 -9.42 18.39
C ALA A 87 6.00 -10.49 18.36
N ILE A 88 6.54 -10.80 17.18
CA ILE A 88 7.62 -11.79 17.00
C ILE A 88 8.91 -11.34 17.67
N VAL A 89 9.30 -10.08 17.46
CA VAL A 89 10.55 -9.53 18.02
C VAL A 89 10.39 -9.22 19.51
N GLY A 90 9.23 -8.70 19.94
CA GLY A 90 8.93 -8.44 21.34
C GLY A 90 8.81 -9.70 22.20
N TYR A 91 8.54 -10.86 21.60
CA TYR A 91 8.61 -12.16 22.30
C TYR A 91 10.06 -12.60 22.58
N LYS A 92 11.05 -12.05 21.87
CA LYS A 92 12.47 -12.41 22.01
C LYS A 92 13.25 -11.54 23.00
N THR A 93 12.65 -10.49 23.56
CA THR A 93 13.25 -9.57 24.55
C THR A 93 12.57 -9.73 25.89
#